data_AF-D1J8R6-F1
#
_entry.id   AF-D1J8R6-F1
#
_cell.length_a   1.000
_cell.length_b   1.000
_cell.length_c   1.000
_cell.angle_alpha   90.00
_cell.angle_beta   90.00
_cell.angle_gamma   90.00
#
_symmetry.space_group_name_H-M   'P 1'
#
loop_
_entity.id
_entity.type
_entity.pdbx_description
1 polymer ?
#
loop_
_entity_poly.entity_id
_entity_poly.type
_entity_poly.pdbx_seq_one_letter_code
_entity_poly.pdbx_strand_id
1 'polypeptide(L)'
;MKPFVKWAGGKRQILKRINEFINDSVEPGSSFTYLEPFIGGGAVFFDKRPKKAIINDLNEDLINAYRIIQSNQYEELIRLLDVHAENYRKEPDDYYYEVRAWDRNPTRWPNGYTNVQRAARMIFLNRTCYNGLYRVNNRGEFNTPIGRYHNPLICDRENLKEIHDYLSSKENEITIMNGSYEECVRLAKDGDVIYLDPPYDYEDDDGFTKYQMAGFSFENFRELKKECDKALSKGAFVIISNNATQKVTELFEQDPKYKIFYDVNKFSTLRTINCNGTERRTGREAIFWGMDNNIPFPQANDMTKIIKLVMADESVINDKAKAMELIHVSTTRQVAYYFSALQFLKYLKHDKTFTDRANSLMKNKSKIIIDIYDQLLNNDMFGNAYKQFKDSKKVNVEVIKNEIRKNKTNLADSTVNRRASTIKAWVEWMYTIDGRMRTIKS
;
A
#
# COMPACT_ATOMS: atom_id res chain seq x y z
N MET A 1 -20.03 -0.28 -2.89
CA MET A 1 -19.54 1.04 -2.47
C MET A 1 -18.58 1.59 -3.49
N LYS A 2 -18.88 2.80 -3.97
CA LYS A 2 -18.08 3.54 -4.93
C LYS A 2 -17.81 4.93 -4.36
N PRO A 3 -16.74 5.63 -4.79
CA PRO A 3 -16.51 7.03 -4.45
C PRO A 3 -17.76 7.91 -4.58
N PHE A 4 -18.02 8.76 -3.58
CA PHE A 4 -19.13 9.72 -3.62
C PHE A 4 -18.82 10.96 -4.46
N VAL A 5 -17.56 11.17 -4.83
CA VAL A 5 -17.09 12.21 -5.76
C VAL A 5 -16.32 11.62 -6.92
N LYS A 6 -16.31 12.34 -8.05
CA LYS A 6 -15.34 12.15 -9.13
C LYS A 6 -14.02 12.76 -8.69
N TRP A 7 -12.94 12.00 -8.71
CA TRP A 7 -11.62 12.50 -8.30
C TRP A 7 -10.59 12.15 -9.36
N ALA A 8 -9.64 13.06 -9.58
CA ALA A 8 -8.51 12.79 -10.47
C ALA A 8 -7.70 11.61 -9.92
N GLY A 9 -7.13 10.79 -10.82
CA GLY A 9 -6.34 9.61 -10.41
C GLY A 9 -7.14 8.34 -10.20
N GLY A 10 -8.40 8.25 -10.66
CA GLY A 10 -9.26 7.08 -10.48
C GLY A 10 -8.59 5.73 -10.82
N LYS A 11 -8.29 4.94 -9.78
CA LYS A 11 -7.49 3.71 -9.84
C LYS A 11 -8.17 2.48 -10.43
N ARG A 12 -9.33 2.64 -11.06
CA ARG A 12 -10.23 1.52 -11.39
C ARG A 12 -9.54 0.40 -12.20
N GLN A 13 -8.57 0.75 -13.04
CA GLN A 13 -7.87 -0.22 -13.86
C GLN A 13 -6.80 -1.03 -13.09
N ILE A 14 -6.20 -0.46 -12.04
CA ILE A 14 -5.19 -1.12 -11.20
C ILE A 14 -5.70 -1.57 -9.83
N LEU A 15 -6.97 -1.27 -9.48
CA LEU A 15 -7.62 -1.69 -8.22
C LEU A 15 -7.41 -3.17 -7.92
N LYS A 16 -7.67 -4.05 -8.90
CA LYS A 16 -7.49 -5.50 -8.71
C LYS A 16 -6.07 -5.84 -8.27
N ARG A 17 -5.08 -5.21 -8.88
CA ARG A 17 -3.66 -5.47 -8.61
C ARG A 17 -3.21 -4.89 -7.26
N ILE A 18 -3.67 -3.69 -6.93
CA ILE A 18 -3.45 -3.10 -5.60
C ILE A 18 -4.01 -4.02 -4.52
N ASN A 19 -5.25 -4.50 -4.69
CA ASN A 19 -5.86 -5.43 -3.76
C ASN A 19 -5.13 -6.76 -3.66
N GLU A 20 -4.61 -7.30 -4.77
CA GLU A 20 -3.75 -8.48 -4.75
C GLU A 20 -2.52 -8.24 -3.87
N PHE A 21 -1.84 -7.09 -4.00
CA PHE A 21 -0.70 -6.74 -3.15
C PHE A 21 -1.09 -6.56 -1.68
N ILE A 22 -2.20 -5.89 -1.40
CA ILE A 22 -2.73 -5.73 -0.04
C ILE A 22 -3.01 -7.12 0.56
N ASN A 23 -3.73 -7.99 -0.15
CA ASN A 23 -4.10 -9.32 0.33
C ASN A 23 -2.86 -10.23 0.52
N ASP A 24 -1.87 -10.15 -0.39
CA ASP A 24 -0.60 -10.85 -0.26
C ASP A 24 0.27 -10.32 0.90
N SER A 25 -0.03 -9.12 1.40
CA SER A 25 0.73 -8.48 2.47
C SER A 25 0.19 -8.72 3.86
N VAL A 26 -1.01 -9.29 4.00
CA VAL A 26 -1.67 -9.52 5.29
C VAL A 26 -1.92 -11.01 5.52
N GLU A 27 -1.88 -11.45 6.77
CA GLU A 27 -2.28 -12.83 7.07
C GLU A 27 -3.82 -12.89 7.13
N PRO A 28 -4.48 -13.90 6.54
CA PRO A 28 -5.91 -14.11 6.67
C PRO A 28 -6.31 -14.18 8.13
N GLY A 29 -7.29 -13.36 8.52
CA GLY A 29 -7.75 -13.25 9.91
C GLY A 29 -6.87 -12.38 10.82
N SER A 30 -5.73 -11.88 10.36
CA SER A 30 -4.95 -10.89 11.11
C SER A 30 -5.66 -9.54 11.15
N SER A 31 -5.59 -8.88 12.31
CA SER A 31 -6.01 -7.49 12.45
C SER A 31 -4.85 -6.59 11.99
N PHE A 32 -5.12 -5.74 11.01
CA PHE A 32 -4.21 -4.70 10.55
C PHE A 32 -4.97 -3.39 10.39
N THR A 33 -4.29 -2.26 10.55
CA THR A 33 -4.83 -0.96 10.18
C THR A 33 -4.49 -0.70 8.71
N TYR A 34 -5.49 -0.31 7.93
CA TYR A 34 -5.29 0.19 6.58
C TYR A 34 -5.10 1.71 6.61
N LEU A 35 -4.01 2.21 6.07
CA LEU A 35 -3.72 3.64 5.99
C LEU A 35 -3.76 4.09 4.54
N GLU A 36 -4.51 5.16 4.26
CA GLU A 36 -4.53 5.81 2.94
C GLU A 36 -4.27 7.32 3.12
N PRO A 37 -2.99 7.75 3.10
CA PRO A 37 -2.58 9.14 3.35
C PRO A 37 -3.08 10.16 2.31
N PHE A 38 -3.42 9.67 1.12
CA PHE A 38 -3.94 10.42 -0.03
C PHE A 38 -5.26 9.79 -0.47
N ILE A 39 -6.30 9.90 0.34
CA ILE A 39 -7.58 9.22 0.11
C ILE A 39 -8.24 9.67 -1.20
N GLY A 40 -8.20 10.97 -1.54
CA GLY A 40 -8.94 11.50 -2.67
C GLY A 40 -10.41 11.04 -2.67
N GLY A 41 -10.86 10.42 -3.77
CA GLY A 41 -12.21 9.83 -3.84
C GLY A 41 -12.39 8.51 -3.08
N GLY A 42 -11.32 7.90 -2.58
CA GLY A 42 -11.33 6.66 -1.79
C GLY A 42 -11.61 5.40 -2.61
N ALA A 43 -11.14 5.34 -3.85
CA ALA A 43 -11.42 4.21 -4.74
C ALA A 43 -10.91 2.87 -4.18
N VAL A 44 -9.68 2.85 -3.63
CA VAL A 44 -9.10 1.64 -3.02
C VAL A 44 -9.77 1.35 -1.69
N PHE A 45 -9.90 2.36 -0.83
CA PHE A 45 -10.58 2.26 0.47
C PHE A 45 -11.99 1.66 0.38
N PHE A 46 -12.85 2.18 -0.50
CA PHE A 46 -14.24 1.72 -0.62
C PHE A 46 -14.40 0.36 -1.30
N ASP A 47 -13.43 -0.03 -2.13
CA ASP A 47 -13.39 -1.38 -2.71
C ASP A 47 -12.93 -2.40 -1.66
N LYS A 48 -11.91 -2.06 -0.86
CA LYS A 48 -11.34 -2.95 0.16
C LYS A 48 -12.20 -3.07 1.42
N ARG A 49 -12.88 -1.99 1.82
CA ARG A 49 -13.72 -1.88 3.03
C ARG A 49 -13.04 -2.44 4.30
N PRO A 50 -11.85 -1.94 4.66
CA PRO A 50 -11.16 -2.39 5.87
C PRO A 50 -12.01 -2.14 7.12
N LYS A 51 -11.95 -3.04 8.10
CA LYS A 51 -12.63 -2.82 9.40
C LYS A 51 -11.91 -1.80 10.27
N LYS A 52 -10.60 -1.64 10.10
CA LYS A 52 -9.78 -0.66 10.83
C LYS A 52 -8.97 0.15 9.83
N ALA A 53 -9.17 1.46 9.82
CA ALA A 53 -8.48 2.32 8.86
C ALA A 53 -8.23 3.75 9.35
N ILE A 54 -7.19 4.36 8.80
CA ILE A 54 -6.88 5.78 8.92
C ILE A 54 -6.83 6.36 7.51
N ILE A 55 -7.79 7.21 7.17
CA ILE A 55 -7.84 7.91 5.89
C ILE A 55 -7.47 9.37 6.10
N ASN A 56 -6.73 9.94 5.15
CA ASN A 56 -6.26 11.32 5.22
C ASN A 56 -6.27 11.97 3.84
N ASP A 57 -6.47 13.29 3.83
CA ASP A 57 -6.18 14.16 2.69
C ASP A 57 -5.78 15.55 3.19
N LEU A 58 -5.05 16.29 2.36
CA LEU A 58 -4.77 17.70 2.61
C LEU A 58 -6.01 18.57 2.34
N ASN A 59 -6.90 18.14 1.44
CA ASN A 59 -8.10 18.89 1.07
C ASN A 59 -9.15 18.91 2.19
N GLU A 60 -9.28 20.05 2.87
CA GLU A 60 -10.20 20.23 3.99
C GLU A 60 -11.68 20.05 3.59
N ASP A 61 -12.10 20.56 2.43
CA ASP A 61 -13.50 20.46 1.98
C ASP A 61 -13.89 19.00 1.68
N LEU A 62 -12.97 18.22 1.11
CA LEU A 62 -13.14 16.78 0.88
C LEU A 62 -13.25 16.04 2.22
N ILE A 63 -12.32 16.27 3.14
CA ILE A 63 -12.36 15.58 4.44
C ILE A 63 -13.58 16.00 5.26
N ASN A 64 -14.00 17.26 5.18
CA ASN A 64 -15.24 17.71 5.77
C ASN A 64 -16.44 16.92 5.21
N ALA A 65 -16.51 16.66 3.89
CA ALA A 65 -17.55 15.83 3.31
C ALA A 65 -17.53 14.39 3.87
N TYR A 66 -16.36 13.75 3.97
CA TYR A 66 -16.20 12.44 4.61
C TYR A 66 -16.72 12.43 6.06
N ARG A 67 -16.35 13.44 6.85
CA ARG A 67 -16.77 13.59 8.26
C ARG A 67 -18.28 13.79 8.39
N ILE A 68 -18.88 14.62 7.53
CA ILE A 68 -20.33 14.83 7.53
C ILE A 68 -21.07 13.55 7.16
N ILE A 69 -20.60 12.80 6.16
CA ILE A 69 -21.17 11.50 5.80
C ILE A 69 -21.05 10.51 6.95
N GLN A 70 -19.97 10.51 7.74
CA GLN A 70 -19.84 9.65 8.93
C GLN A 70 -20.75 10.07 10.10
N SER A 71 -21.08 11.36 10.20
CA SER A 71 -21.75 11.95 11.37
C SER A 71 -23.27 11.76 11.40
N ASN A 72 -23.89 12.18 12.52
CA ASN A 72 -25.34 12.28 12.66
C ASN A 72 -25.99 13.39 11.80
N GLN A 73 -25.21 14.20 11.09
CA GLN A 73 -25.71 15.23 10.18
C GLN A 73 -25.91 14.71 8.73
N TYR A 74 -25.76 13.40 8.52
CA TYR A 74 -25.94 12.74 7.22
C TYR A 74 -27.31 13.07 6.57
N GLU A 75 -28.41 13.00 7.31
CA GLU A 75 -29.74 13.26 6.72
C GLU A 75 -29.90 14.72 6.28
N GLU A 76 -29.28 15.67 7.00
CA GLU A 76 -29.27 17.07 6.59
C GLU A 76 -28.41 17.28 5.32
N LEU A 77 -27.31 16.55 5.18
CA LEU A 77 -26.52 16.56 3.94
C LEU A 77 -27.39 16.13 2.75
N ILE A 78 -28.14 15.04 2.89
CA ILE A 78 -29.03 14.53 1.84
C ILE A 78 -30.07 15.59 1.45
N ARG A 79 -30.73 16.21 2.44
CA ARG A 79 -31.70 17.28 2.21
C ARG A 79 -31.10 18.47 1.45
N LEU A 80 -29.89 18.92 1.82
CA LEU A 80 -29.22 20.02 1.12
C LEU A 80 -28.81 19.64 -0.31
N LEU A 81 -28.40 18.39 -0.54
CA LEU A 81 -28.09 17.92 -1.90
C LEU A 81 -29.33 17.87 -2.79
N ASP A 82 -30.51 17.54 -2.25
CA ASP A 82 -31.77 17.62 -2.99
C ASP A 82 -32.11 19.06 -3.37
N VAL A 83 -31.95 20.00 -2.43
CA VAL A 83 -32.17 21.44 -2.68
C VAL A 83 -31.23 21.94 -3.77
N HIS A 84 -29.94 21.57 -3.72
CA HIS A 84 -29.00 21.89 -4.78
C HIS A 84 -29.41 21.26 -6.12
N ALA A 85 -29.88 20.01 -6.11
CA ALA A 85 -30.31 19.33 -7.32
C ALA A 85 -31.56 19.97 -7.94
N GLU A 86 -32.53 20.39 -7.13
CA GLU A 86 -33.75 21.06 -7.58
C GLU A 86 -33.43 22.42 -8.21
N ASN A 87 -32.66 23.25 -7.51
CA ASN A 87 -32.29 24.59 -7.98
C ASN A 87 -31.43 24.54 -9.25
N TYR A 88 -30.46 23.62 -9.31
CA TYR A 88 -29.67 23.40 -10.52
C TYR A 88 -30.52 22.95 -11.71
N ARG A 89 -31.60 22.18 -11.49
CA ARG A 89 -32.49 21.73 -12.57
C ARG A 89 -33.34 22.88 -13.13
N LYS A 90 -33.62 23.91 -12.33
CA LYS A 90 -34.37 25.12 -12.73
C LYS A 90 -33.48 26.07 -13.53
N GLU A 91 -32.29 26.40 -12.99
CA GLU A 91 -31.38 27.41 -13.56
C GLU A 91 -29.91 26.93 -13.48
N PRO A 92 -29.47 26.02 -14.37
CA PRO A 92 -28.19 25.31 -14.20
C PRO A 92 -26.95 26.22 -14.15
N ASP A 93 -26.79 27.13 -15.12
CA ASP A 93 -25.60 27.97 -15.24
C ASP A 93 -25.56 29.00 -14.11
N ASP A 94 -26.65 29.74 -13.88
CA ASP A 94 -26.72 30.78 -12.86
C ASP A 94 -26.55 30.21 -11.44
N TYR A 95 -27.27 29.14 -11.12
CA TYR A 95 -27.18 28.51 -9.81
C TYR A 95 -25.79 27.90 -9.55
N TYR A 96 -25.16 27.29 -10.56
CA TYR A 96 -23.80 26.79 -10.43
C TYR A 96 -22.82 27.91 -10.09
N TYR A 97 -22.88 29.04 -10.80
CA TYR A 97 -21.95 30.14 -10.58
C TYR A 97 -22.23 30.89 -9.26
N GLU A 98 -23.49 30.96 -8.82
CA GLU A 98 -23.85 31.46 -7.49
C GLU A 98 -23.19 30.61 -6.40
N VAL A 99 -23.43 29.29 -6.41
CA VAL A 99 -22.87 28.37 -5.40
C VAL A 99 -21.34 28.33 -5.47
N ARG A 100 -20.77 28.37 -6.67
CA ARG A 100 -19.32 28.47 -6.86
C ARG A 100 -18.76 29.75 -6.24
N ALA A 101 -19.50 30.85 -6.19
CA ALA A 101 -19.02 32.13 -5.65
C ALA A 101 -19.03 32.22 -4.12
N TRP A 102 -19.56 31.22 -3.39
CA TRP A 102 -19.65 31.27 -1.91
C TRP A 102 -18.30 31.50 -1.20
N ASP A 103 -17.21 30.97 -1.76
CA ASP A 103 -15.83 31.11 -1.25
C ASP A 103 -15.12 32.39 -1.73
N ARG A 104 -15.82 33.31 -2.44
CA ARG A 104 -15.28 34.64 -2.81
C ARG A 104 -15.47 35.70 -1.75
N ASN A 105 -16.37 35.46 -0.79
CA ASN A 105 -16.64 36.41 0.28
C ASN A 105 -15.87 35.99 1.55
N PRO A 106 -14.76 36.64 1.91
CA PRO A 106 -13.94 36.27 3.06
C PRO A 106 -14.61 36.55 4.40
N THR A 107 -15.64 37.41 4.47
CA THR A 107 -16.38 37.64 5.73
C THR A 107 -17.40 36.53 5.99
N ARG A 108 -17.74 35.73 4.97
CA ARG A 108 -18.70 34.65 5.06
C ARG A 108 -18.06 33.27 4.90
N TRP A 109 -16.97 33.14 4.15
CA TRP A 109 -16.30 31.87 3.94
C TRP A 109 -15.07 31.71 4.84
N PRO A 110 -14.85 30.54 5.47
CA PRO A 110 -15.79 29.42 5.59
C PRO A 110 -16.80 29.59 6.73
N ASN A 111 -16.57 30.51 7.67
CA ASN A 111 -17.20 30.53 8.99
C ASN A 111 -18.71 30.91 9.03
N GLY A 112 -19.22 31.53 7.97
CA GLY A 112 -20.64 31.84 7.78
C GLY A 112 -21.45 30.71 7.16
N TYR A 113 -20.84 29.53 6.98
CA TYR A 113 -21.49 28.31 6.51
C TYR A 113 -21.23 27.17 7.48
N THR A 114 -22.25 26.33 7.72
CA THR A 114 -22.07 25.12 8.51
C THR A 114 -21.24 24.09 7.76
N ASN A 115 -20.64 23.14 8.48
CA ASN A 115 -19.87 22.05 7.86
C ASN A 115 -20.73 21.22 6.89
N VAL A 116 -22.03 21.03 7.16
CA VAL A 116 -22.94 20.32 6.26
C VAL A 116 -23.20 21.11 4.98
N GLN A 117 -23.36 22.43 5.06
CA GLN A 117 -23.50 23.29 3.89
C GLN A 117 -22.23 23.27 3.02
N ARG A 118 -21.05 23.31 3.65
CA ARG A 118 -19.76 23.20 2.96
C ARG A 118 -19.60 21.84 2.26
N ALA A 119 -19.98 20.75 2.92
CA ALA A 119 -19.97 19.41 2.34
C ALA A 119 -20.94 19.27 1.15
N ALA A 120 -22.18 19.78 1.30
CA ALA A 120 -23.18 19.78 0.25
C ALA A 120 -22.71 20.58 -0.98
N ARG A 121 -22.13 21.77 -0.77
CA ARG A 121 -21.51 22.58 -1.82
C ARG A 121 -20.40 21.82 -2.54
N MET A 122 -19.49 21.19 -1.80
CA MET A 122 -18.35 20.45 -2.38
C MET A 122 -18.84 19.32 -3.31
N ILE A 123 -19.77 18.50 -2.84
CA ILE A 123 -20.33 17.38 -3.62
C ILE A 123 -21.11 17.92 -4.83
N PHE A 124 -21.95 18.94 -4.64
CA PHE A 124 -22.70 19.58 -5.72
C PHE A 124 -21.77 20.08 -6.83
N LEU A 125 -20.75 20.89 -6.48
CA LEU A 125 -19.79 21.41 -7.44
C LEU A 125 -19.03 20.28 -8.13
N ASN A 126 -18.59 19.26 -7.40
CA ASN A 126 -17.90 18.12 -8.01
C ASN A 126 -18.77 17.35 -9.03
N ARG A 127 -20.06 17.19 -8.74
CA ARG A 127 -20.99 16.46 -9.62
C ARG A 127 -21.40 17.26 -10.86
N THR A 128 -21.27 18.58 -10.81
CA THR A 128 -21.74 19.50 -11.87
C THR A 128 -20.61 20.22 -12.62
N CYS A 129 -19.39 20.29 -12.07
CA CYS A 129 -18.26 20.97 -12.72
C CYS A 129 -17.64 20.15 -13.86
N TYR A 130 -16.86 20.82 -14.70
CA TYR A 130 -16.16 20.21 -15.83
C TYR A 130 -15.32 19.00 -15.39
N ASN A 131 -15.68 17.81 -15.89
CA ASN A 131 -15.04 16.52 -15.64
C ASN A 131 -14.90 16.12 -14.15
N GLY A 132 -15.65 16.75 -13.24
CA GLY A 132 -15.47 16.53 -11.81
C GLY A 132 -14.10 16.96 -11.29
N LEU A 133 -13.43 17.87 -12.00
CA LEU A 133 -12.12 18.37 -11.62
C LEU A 133 -12.26 19.31 -10.41
N TYR A 134 -11.72 18.91 -9.26
CA TYR A 134 -11.56 19.83 -8.13
C TYR A 134 -10.28 20.65 -8.32
N ARG A 135 -10.42 21.97 -8.47
CA ARG A 135 -9.30 22.89 -8.68
C ARG A 135 -9.57 24.20 -7.95
N VAL A 136 -8.55 24.70 -7.28
CA VAL A 136 -8.55 26.01 -6.62
C VAL A 136 -7.49 26.92 -7.23
N ASN A 137 -7.67 28.24 -7.11
CA ASN A 137 -6.63 29.21 -7.44
C ASN A 137 -5.68 29.43 -6.23
N ASN A 138 -4.71 30.32 -6.37
CA ASN A 138 -3.73 30.63 -5.31
C ASN A 138 -4.33 31.24 -4.02
N ARG A 139 -5.62 31.63 -4.04
CA ARG A 139 -6.37 32.11 -2.86
C ARG A 139 -7.19 30.99 -2.19
N GLY A 140 -7.08 29.74 -2.65
CA GLY A 140 -7.89 28.62 -2.17
C GLY A 140 -9.32 28.58 -2.70
N GLU A 141 -9.64 29.41 -3.67
CA GLU A 141 -10.97 29.59 -4.25
C GLU A 141 -11.25 28.59 -5.38
N PHE A 142 -12.35 27.84 -5.32
CA PHE A 142 -12.72 26.83 -6.32
C PHE A 142 -12.98 27.47 -7.69
N ASN A 143 -12.25 27.05 -8.72
CA ASN A 143 -12.24 27.75 -10.02
C ASN A 143 -12.55 26.88 -11.25
N THR A 144 -13.10 25.68 -11.09
CA THR A 144 -13.51 24.85 -12.23
C THR A 144 -14.82 25.38 -12.84
N PRO A 145 -14.92 25.51 -14.18
CA PRO A 145 -16.16 25.92 -14.84
C PRO A 145 -17.23 24.84 -14.76
N ILE A 146 -18.48 25.20 -15.07
CA ILE A 146 -19.60 24.26 -15.16
C ILE A 146 -19.32 23.18 -16.21
N GLY A 147 -19.72 21.94 -15.92
CA GLY A 147 -19.71 20.82 -16.85
C GLY A 147 -20.99 20.75 -17.66
N ARG A 148 -20.92 20.23 -18.89
CA ARG A 148 -22.10 20.05 -19.74
C ARG A 148 -22.63 18.62 -19.59
N TYR A 149 -23.41 18.39 -18.54
CA TYR A 149 -24.06 17.10 -18.24
C TYR A 149 -25.57 17.20 -18.43
N HIS A 150 -26.17 16.22 -19.11
CA HIS A 150 -27.63 16.20 -19.34
C HIS A 150 -28.44 16.00 -18.04
N ASN A 151 -27.99 15.10 -17.15
CA ASN A 151 -28.62 14.86 -15.86
C ASN A 151 -27.57 14.38 -14.84
N PRO A 152 -26.81 15.31 -14.23
CA PRO A 152 -25.78 14.93 -13.26
C PRO A 152 -26.43 14.34 -12.00
N LEU A 153 -25.95 13.17 -11.57
CA LEU A 153 -26.35 12.58 -10.30
C LEU A 153 -25.70 13.36 -9.14
N ILE A 154 -26.39 14.39 -8.65
CA ILE A 154 -25.95 15.27 -7.56
C ILE A 154 -26.10 14.57 -6.21
N CYS A 155 -27.27 13.97 -5.95
CA CYS A 155 -27.54 13.21 -4.73
C CYS A 155 -27.66 11.70 -5.04
N ASP A 156 -26.58 10.95 -4.88
CA ASP A 156 -26.56 9.48 -5.00
C ASP A 156 -26.95 8.84 -3.67
N ARG A 157 -28.25 8.87 -3.33
CA ARG A 157 -28.78 8.48 -2.01
C ARG A 157 -28.39 7.07 -1.60
N GLU A 158 -28.50 6.11 -2.51
CA GLU A 158 -28.18 4.71 -2.23
C GLU A 158 -26.70 4.53 -1.87
N ASN A 159 -25.80 5.13 -2.66
CA ASN A 159 -24.37 5.05 -2.38
C ASN A 159 -23.96 5.83 -1.13
N LEU A 160 -24.52 7.03 -0.94
CA LEU A 160 -24.25 7.84 0.25
C LEU A 160 -24.73 7.14 1.53
N LYS A 161 -25.88 6.44 1.47
CA LYS A 161 -26.35 5.61 2.56
C LYS A 161 -25.42 4.44 2.84
N GLU A 162 -24.98 3.72 1.79
CA GLU A 162 -24.02 2.63 1.95
C GLU A 162 -22.73 3.11 2.63
N ILE A 163 -22.20 4.27 2.21
CA ILE A 163 -21.00 4.88 2.79
C ILE A 163 -21.24 5.32 4.23
N HIS A 164 -22.37 5.97 4.54
CA HIS A 164 -22.73 6.38 5.90
C HIS A 164 -22.80 5.18 6.84
N ASP A 165 -23.54 4.15 6.45
CA ASP A 165 -23.72 2.94 7.24
C ASP A 165 -22.36 2.24 7.51
N TYR A 166 -21.45 2.25 6.53
CA TYR A 166 -20.10 1.70 6.69
C TYR A 166 -19.19 2.56 7.58
N LEU A 167 -19.10 3.87 7.34
CA LEU A 167 -18.22 4.78 8.09
C LEU A 167 -18.64 4.98 9.55
N SER A 168 -19.95 4.93 9.82
CA SER A 168 -20.55 5.14 11.15
C SER A 168 -20.77 3.84 11.94
N SER A 169 -20.59 2.67 11.31
CA SER A 169 -20.76 1.38 11.97
C SER A 169 -19.84 1.23 13.18
N LYS A 170 -20.41 0.75 14.29
CA LYS A 170 -19.66 0.41 15.51
C LYS A 170 -18.73 -0.81 15.32
N GLU A 171 -18.90 -1.56 14.24
CA GLU A 171 -18.02 -2.69 13.89
C GLU A 171 -16.74 -2.25 13.17
N ASN A 172 -16.69 -0.98 12.73
CA ASN A 172 -15.56 -0.42 12.01
C ASN A 172 -14.89 0.70 12.81
N GLU A 173 -13.57 0.68 12.87
CA GLU A 173 -12.73 1.71 13.49
C GLU A 173 -12.11 2.56 12.37
N ILE A 174 -12.86 3.55 11.87
CA ILE A 174 -12.43 4.43 10.78
C ILE A 174 -12.08 5.82 11.33
N THR A 175 -10.80 6.18 11.28
CA THR A 175 -10.29 7.50 11.65
C THR A 175 -10.12 8.37 10.42
N ILE A 176 -10.70 9.57 10.44
CA ILE A 176 -10.67 10.52 9.31
C ILE A 176 -9.83 11.76 9.67
N MET A 177 -8.59 11.77 9.18
CA MET A 177 -7.64 12.86 9.38
C MET A 177 -7.72 13.89 8.25
N ASN A 178 -7.34 15.13 8.57
CA ASN A 178 -7.08 16.17 7.59
C ASN A 178 -5.74 16.78 7.94
N GLY A 179 -4.76 16.65 7.05
CA GLY A 179 -3.40 17.07 7.34
C GLY A 179 -2.41 16.53 6.33
N SER A 180 -1.15 16.65 6.70
CA SER A 180 -0.02 16.23 5.87
C SER A 180 0.03 14.69 5.74
N TYR A 181 0.52 14.17 4.62
CA TYR A 181 0.62 12.72 4.44
C TYR A 181 1.61 12.12 5.46
N GLU A 182 2.62 12.89 5.85
CA GLU A 182 3.64 12.52 6.82
C GLU A 182 3.03 12.21 8.19
N GLU A 183 2.04 12.98 8.64
CA GLU A 183 1.31 12.72 9.89
C GLU A 183 0.61 11.37 9.86
N CYS A 184 -0.09 11.06 8.76
CA CYS A 184 -0.76 9.78 8.58
C CYS A 184 0.24 8.62 8.52
N VAL A 185 1.29 8.72 7.70
CA VAL A 185 2.33 7.69 7.56
C VAL A 185 3.04 7.42 8.90
N ARG A 186 3.26 8.44 9.73
CA ARG A 186 3.88 8.27 11.05
C ARG A 186 3.07 7.39 12.02
N LEU A 187 1.76 7.29 11.83
CA LEU A 187 0.90 6.45 12.68
C LEU A 187 1.01 4.96 12.39
N ALA A 188 1.62 4.58 11.26
CA ALA A 188 1.79 3.19 10.88
C ALA A 188 2.61 2.41 11.91
N LYS A 189 2.14 1.19 12.19
CA LYS A 189 2.74 0.22 13.11
C LYS A 189 3.11 -1.06 12.37
N ASP A 190 3.77 -1.97 13.09
CA ASP A 190 4.08 -3.28 12.56
C ASP A 190 2.82 -4.02 12.09
N GLY A 191 2.88 -4.58 10.88
CA GLY A 191 1.76 -5.33 10.29
C GLY A 191 0.67 -4.48 9.64
N ASP A 192 0.69 -3.15 9.79
CA ASP A 192 -0.22 -2.26 9.09
C ASP A 192 0.07 -2.23 7.58
N VAL A 193 -0.94 -1.87 6.78
CA VAL A 193 -0.82 -1.70 5.33
C VAL A 193 -1.06 -0.24 4.97
N ILE A 194 -0.11 0.36 4.26
CA ILE A 194 -0.20 1.73 3.78
C ILE A 194 -0.30 1.70 2.26
N TYR A 195 -1.34 2.32 1.72
CA TYR A 195 -1.46 2.59 0.29
C TYR A 195 -1.34 4.09 0.04
N LEU A 196 -0.38 4.48 -0.79
CA LEU A 196 -0.11 5.87 -1.15
C LEU A 196 -0.35 6.10 -2.64
N ASP A 197 -1.19 7.08 -2.94
CA ASP A 197 -1.47 7.55 -4.29
C ASP A 197 -1.22 9.06 -4.40
N PRO A 198 0.06 9.50 -4.30
CA PRO A 198 0.39 10.91 -4.33
C PRO A 198 0.12 11.51 -5.72
N PRO A 199 0.15 12.85 -5.87
CA PRO A 199 0.20 13.48 -7.18
C PRO A 199 1.34 12.89 -8.05
N TYR A 200 1.05 12.62 -9.32
CA TYR A 200 1.96 11.88 -10.19
C TYR A 200 3.11 12.75 -10.71
N ASP A 201 4.27 12.12 -10.88
CA ASP A 201 5.40 12.70 -11.61
C ASP A 201 5.14 12.59 -13.13
N TYR A 202 5.63 13.52 -13.92
CA TYR A 202 5.48 13.52 -15.38
C TYR A 202 6.82 13.82 -16.03
N GLU A 203 7.08 13.22 -17.19
CA GLU A 203 8.27 13.58 -17.97
C GLU A 203 8.18 15.03 -18.44
N ASP A 204 9.34 15.69 -18.55
CA ASP A 204 9.49 17.12 -18.81
C ASP A 204 9.08 17.49 -20.26
N ASP A 205 7.82 17.30 -20.65
CA ASP A 205 7.20 17.91 -21.86
C ASP A 205 5.65 17.81 -21.96
N ASP A 206 4.93 17.40 -20.90
CA ASP A 206 3.52 17.00 -21.04
C ASP A 206 2.49 18.15 -21.07
N GLY A 207 2.89 19.43 -20.95
CA GLY A 207 1.99 20.62 -20.93
C GLY A 207 1.03 20.70 -19.72
N PHE A 208 0.62 19.55 -19.20
CA PHE A 208 -0.09 19.28 -17.95
C PHE A 208 0.83 19.45 -16.74
N THR A 209 2.15 19.36 -16.96
CA THR A 209 3.23 19.52 -15.99
C THR A 209 3.05 20.81 -15.19
N LYS A 210 2.76 21.94 -15.85
CA LYS A 210 2.65 23.24 -15.15
C LYS A 210 1.44 23.39 -14.20
N TYR A 211 0.40 22.57 -14.34
CA TYR A 211 -0.85 22.74 -13.58
C TYR A 211 -0.94 21.91 -12.29
N GLN A 212 -0.28 20.74 -12.23
CA GLN A 212 -0.10 19.98 -10.97
C GLN A 212 1.15 20.41 -10.19
N MET A 213 2.09 21.12 -10.83
CA MET A 213 3.33 21.65 -10.25
C MET A 213 3.17 22.72 -9.17
N ALA A 214 1.95 23.09 -8.75
CA ALA A 214 1.78 24.11 -7.71
C ALA A 214 2.03 23.61 -6.28
N GLY A 215 2.33 22.32 -6.04
CA GLY A 215 2.59 21.87 -4.65
C GLY A 215 3.31 20.55 -4.41
N PHE A 216 3.32 19.59 -5.34
CA PHE A 216 3.98 18.29 -5.11
C PHE A 216 5.03 18.01 -6.18
N SER A 217 6.27 18.37 -5.88
CA SER A 217 7.44 18.19 -6.74
C SER A 217 8.03 16.78 -6.62
N PHE A 218 8.94 16.42 -7.53
CA PHE A 218 9.74 15.21 -7.39
C PHE A 218 10.55 15.16 -6.07
N GLU A 219 10.98 16.31 -5.54
CA GLU A 219 11.59 16.34 -4.21
C GLU A 219 10.60 15.95 -3.11
N ASN A 220 9.34 16.41 -3.19
CA ASN A 220 8.31 15.98 -2.25
C ASN A 220 8.05 14.47 -2.37
N PHE A 221 8.14 13.91 -3.58
CA PHE A 221 8.05 12.47 -3.77
C PHE A 221 9.25 11.71 -3.15
N ARG A 222 10.47 12.26 -3.21
CA ARG A 222 11.63 11.73 -2.48
C ARG A 222 11.44 11.77 -0.96
N GLU A 223 10.93 12.88 -0.42
CA GLU A 223 10.60 12.99 1.00
C GLU A 223 9.50 11.99 1.41
N LEU A 224 8.48 11.81 0.57
CA LEU A 224 7.46 10.78 0.76
C LEU A 224 8.09 9.39 0.85
N LYS A 225 9.02 9.05 -0.05
CA LYS A 225 9.74 7.77 0.02
C LYS A 225 10.50 7.64 1.35
N LYS A 226 11.14 8.71 1.86
CA LYS A 226 11.83 8.67 3.17
C LYS A 226 10.88 8.40 4.33
N GLU A 227 9.67 8.97 4.32
CA GLU A 227 8.65 8.64 5.33
C GLU A 227 8.16 7.19 5.20
N CYS A 228 7.99 6.71 3.97
CA CYS A 228 7.69 5.30 3.72
C CYS A 228 8.81 4.37 4.21
N ASP A 229 10.08 4.73 4.03
CA ASP A 229 11.23 4.00 4.55
C ASP A 229 11.19 3.88 6.10
N LYS A 230 10.75 4.94 6.79
CA LYS A 230 10.52 4.90 8.25
C LYS A 230 9.37 3.96 8.60
N ALA A 231 8.26 4.00 7.88
CA ALA A 231 7.14 3.07 8.09
C ALA A 231 7.53 1.61 7.84
N LEU A 232 8.31 1.34 6.78
CA LEU A 232 8.88 0.02 6.52
C LEU A 232 9.73 -0.47 7.68
N SER A 233 10.60 0.39 8.26
CA SER A 233 11.45 0.00 9.38
C SER A 233 10.67 -0.36 10.66
N LYS A 234 9.43 0.17 10.80
CA LYS A 234 8.48 -0.23 11.85
C LYS A 234 7.80 -1.57 11.55
N GLY A 235 7.98 -2.13 10.36
CA GLY A 235 7.36 -3.39 9.93
C GLY A 235 6.00 -3.24 9.23
N ALA A 236 5.62 -2.01 8.85
CA ALA A 236 4.47 -1.78 8.00
C ALA A 236 4.74 -2.27 6.56
N PHE A 237 3.68 -2.60 5.84
CA PHE A 237 3.72 -2.87 4.41
C PHE A 237 3.35 -1.60 3.64
N VAL A 238 4.15 -1.23 2.65
CA VAL A 238 3.95 0.01 1.88
C VAL A 238 3.70 -0.31 0.42
N ILE A 239 2.65 0.27 -0.16
CA ILE A 239 2.32 0.27 -1.58
C ILE A 239 2.23 1.71 -2.06
N ILE A 240 2.91 2.04 -3.16
CA ILE A 240 2.91 3.36 -3.79
C ILE A 240 2.52 3.20 -5.27
N SER A 241 1.58 3.98 -5.77
CA SER A 241 1.30 4.12 -7.20
C SER A 241 1.86 5.44 -7.74
N ASN A 242 2.52 5.40 -8.91
CA ASN A 242 2.93 6.61 -9.63
C ASN A 242 3.12 6.31 -11.13
N ASN A 243 3.35 7.34 -11.95
CA ASN A 243 3.87 7.16 -13.30
C ASN A 243 5.29 6.57 -13.25
N ALA A 244 5.59 5.67 -14.19
CA ALA A 244 6.90 5.07 -14.39
C ALA A 244 7.84 6.00 -15.19
N THR A 245 8.03 7.24 -14.74
CA THR A 245 9.05 8.13 -15.32
C THR A 245 10.44 7.58 -15.01
N GLN A 246 11.45 7.98 -15.78
CA GLN A 246 12.83 7.57 -15.51
C GLN A 246 13.25 7.91 -14.06
N LYS A 247 13.00 9.14 -13.62
CA LYS A 247 13.34 9.62 -12.27
C LYS A 247 12.66 8.79 -11.17
N VAL A 248 11.37 8.47 -11.33
CA VAL A 248 10.63 7.64 -10.37
C VAL A 248 11.15 6.21 -10.36
N THR A 249 11.39 5.62 -11.53
CA THR A 249 11.89 4.25 -11.69
C THR A 249 13.26 4.07 -11.02
N GLU A 250 14.22 4.95 -11.35
CA GLU A 250 15.57 4.93 -10.79
C GLU A 250 15.59 5.08 -9.26
N LEU A 251 14.66 5.86 -8.71
CA LEU A 251 14.53 6.06 -7.26
C LEU A 251 14.21 4.76 -6.50
N PHE A 252 13.48 3.82 -7.11
CA PHE A 252 13.10 2.56 -6.48
C PHE A 252 13.96 1.37 -6.92
N GLU A 253 14.49 1.35 -8.14
CA GLU A 253 15.33 0.23 -8.63
C GLU A 253 16.62 0.05 -7.83
N GLN A 254 17.15 1.16 -7.30
CA GLN A 254 18.38 1.15 -6.51
C GLN A 254 18.16 0.73 -5.05
N ASP A 255 16.90 0.62 -4.59
CA ASP A 255 16.59 0.33 -3.20
C ASP A 255 16.05 -1.11 -3.02
N PRO A 256 16.82 -2.03 -2.44
CA PRO A 256 16.42 -3.43 -2.28
C PRO A 256 15.21 -3.63 -1.36
N LYS A 257 14.77 -2.60 -0.61
CA LYS A 257 13.54 -2.66 0.20
C LYS A 257 12.28 -2.72 -0.65
N TYR A 258 12.33 -2.23 -1.88
CA TYR A 258 11.19 -2.10 -2.75
C TYR A 258 11.27 -3.10 -3.91
N LYS A 259 10.11 -3.56 -4.33
CA LYS A 259 9.89 -4.29 -5.57
C LYS A 259 9.04 -3.43 -6.47
N ILE A 260 9.27 -3.57 -7.76
CA ILE A 260 8.54 -2.81 -8.76
C ILE A 260 7.69 -3.74 -9.60
N PHE A 261 6.44 -3.36 -9.77
CA PHE A 261 5.54 -3.96 -10.73
C PHE A 261 5.20 -2.94 -11.80
N TYR A 262 5.63 -3.23 -13.02
CA TYR A 262 5.22 -2.55 -14.24
C TYR A 262 4.28 -3.47 -15.01
N ASP A 263 3.12 -2.96 -15.43
CA ASP A 263 2.32 -3.69 -16.40
C ASP A 263 2.74 -3.27 -17.81
N VAL A 264 3.66 -4.06 -18.38
CA VAL A 264 4.24 -3.82 -19.71
C VAL A 264 3.22 -4.01 -20.85
N ASN A 265 2.07 -4.66 -20.57
CA ASN A 265 1.15 -5.13 -21.61
C ASN A 265 -0.28 -4.54 -21.54
N LYS A 266 -0.63 -3.67 -20.57
CA LYS A 266 -2.05 -3.31 -20.35
C LYS A 266 -2.43 -1.87 -20.01
N PHE A 267 -1.53 -0.88 -19.96
CA PHE A 267 -1.94 0.50 -19.65
C PHE A 267 -1.60 1.53 -20.73
N SER A 268 -2.45 1.59 -21.77
CA SER A 268 -2.87 2.89 -22.30
C SER A 268 -3.94 3.45 -21.36
N THR A 269 -3.54 4.17 -20.32
CA THR A 269 -4.51 4.90 -19.49
C THR A 269 -5.16 5.97 -20.37
N LEU A 270 -6.43 5.77 -20.74
CA LEU A 270 -7.24 6.81 -21.39
C LEU A 270 -7.44 7.95 -20.40
N ARG A 271 -6.53 8.94 -20.43
CA ARG A 271 -6.68 10.21 -19.71
C ARG A 271 -7.98 10.87 -20.21
N THR A 272 -9.03 10.85 -19.39
CA THR A 272 -10.39 11.30 -19.76
C THR A 272 -10.52 12.83 -19.78
N ILE A 273 -9.43 13.57 -19.57
CA ILE A 273 -9.43 15.01 -19.26
C ILE A 273 -8.60 15.81 -20.29
N ASN A 274 -8.48 15.34 -21.54
CA ASN A 274 -7.93 16.15 -22.62
C ASN A 274 -9.01 16.46 -23.67
N CYS A 275 -9.15 17.73 -24.04
CA CYS A 275 -10.19 18.24 -24.93
C CYS A 275 -10.03 17.78 -26.38
N ASN A 276 -8.83 17.34 -26.77
CA ASN A 276 -8.55 16.80 -28.10
C ASN A 276 -8.34 15.28 -28.02
N GLY A 277 -9.21 14.50 -28.68
CA GLY A 277 -9.19 13.03 -28.62
C GLY A 277 -7.93 12.39 -29.23
N THR A 278 -7.25 13.13 -30.11
CA THR A 278 -6.09 12.70 -30.92
C THR A 278 -4.73 12.95 -30.26
N GLU A 279 -4.66 13.76 -29.19
CA GLU A 279 -3.41 14.10 -28.47
C GLU A 279 -3.25 13.33 -27.14
N ARG A 280 -4.06 12.29 -26.92
CA ARG A 280 -3.98 11.48 -25.70
C ARG A 280 -2.72 10.61 -25.71
N ARG A 281 -1.66 11.04 -25.01
CA ARG A 281 -0.44 10.25 -24.78
C ARG A 281 -0.61 9.23 -23.64
N THR A 282 0.00 8.06 -23.81
CA THR A 282 -0.02 6.90 -22.91
C THR A 282 1.02 7.03 -21.80
N GLY A 283 0.58 7.23 -20.54
CA GLY A 283 1.47 7.15 -19.38
C GLY A 283 1.59 5.71 -18.89
N ARG A 284 2.81 5.23 -18.62
CA ARG A 284 3.07 3.94 -17.97
C ARG A 284 2.85 4.09 -16.46
N GLU A 285 1.95 3.31 -15.87
CA GLU A 285 1.72 3.31 -14.42
C GLU A 285 2.58 2.22 -13.76
N ALA A 286 3.18 2.53 -12.61
CA ALA A 286 3.99 1.62 -11.82
C ALA A 286 3.42 1.49 -10.40
N ILE A 287 3.54 0.28 -9.86
CA ILE A 287 3.29 0.00 -8.44
C ILE A 287 4.61 -0.39 -7.80
N PHE A 288 5.01 0.39 -6.80
CA PHE A 288 6.15 0.11 -5.95
C PHE A 288 5.62 -0.45 -4.65
N TRP A 289 6.17 -1.57 -4.20
CA TRP A 289 5.76 -2.15 -2.93
C TRP A 289 6.97 -2.61 -2.14
N GLY A 290 6.99 -2.28 -0.86
CA GLY A 290 8.08 -2.56 0.04
C GLY A 290 7.60 -3.27 1.29
N MET A 291 8.50 -4.10 1.83
CA MET A 291 8.43 -4.60 3.19
C MET A 291 9.87 -4.61 3.69
N ASP A 292 10.17 -4.16 4.91
CA ASP A 292 11.53 -4.21 5.43
C ASP A 292 11.99 -5.67 5.61
N ASN A 293 12.54 -6.19 4.53
CA ASN A 293 13.26 -7.45 4.44
C ASN A 293 14.76 -7.22 4.61
N ASN A 294 15.23 -6.00 4.91
CA ASN A 294 16.66 -5.71 5.13
C ASN A 294 17.16 -6.24 6.46
N ILE A 295 16.36 -7.01 7.20
CA ILE A 295 16.91 -7.97 8.15
C ILE A 295 17.37 -9.19 7.32
N PRO A 296 18.68 -9.48 7.28
CA PRO A 296 19.31 -10.30 6.24
C PRO A 296 18.93 -11.79 6.27
N PHE A 297 17.88 -12.20 6.97
CA PHE A 297 17.50 -13.60 7.10
C PHE A 297 15.96 -13.73 7.14
N PRO A 298 15.42 -14.75 6.49
CA PRO A 298 13.99 -14.88 6.15
C PRO A 298 13.06 -15.10 7.35
N GLN A 299 11.78 -14.75 7.23
CA GLN A 299 10.75 -15.11 8.24
C GLN A 299 10.19 -16.53 8.01
N ALA A 300 11.07 -17.49 7.73
CA ALA A 300 10.71 -18.88 7.47
C ALA A 300 11.22 -19.76 8.61
N ASN A 301 10.36 -20.25 9.49
CA ASN A 301 10.77 -20.95 10.71
C ASN A 301 10.81 -22.49 10.57
N ASP A 302 10.51 -23.05 9.39
CA ASP A 302 10.51 -24.50 9.17
C ASP A 302 11.48 -24.90 8.05
N MET A 303 12.61 -25.49 8.43
CA MET A 303 13.63 -25.92 7.47
C MET A 303 13.14 -27.04 6.54
N THR A 304 12.16 -27.84 6.97
CA THR A 304 11.59 -28.92 6.16
C THR A 304 10.87 -28.36 4.94
N LYS A 305 10.14 -27.24 5.11
CA LYS A 305 9.46 -26.55 4.01
C LYS A 305 10.45 -25.92 3.03
N ILE A 306 11.55 -25.38 3.52
CA ILE A 306 12.66 -24.86 2.68
C ILE A 306 13.24 -25.99 1.82
N ILE A 307 13.59 -27.12 2.43
CA ILE A 307 14.13 -28.27 1.71
C ILE A 307 13.13 -28.77 0.65
N LYS A 308 11.83 -28.86 0.97
CA LYS A 308 10.79 -29.24 -0.01
C LYS A 308 10.79 -28.31 -1.24
N LEU A 309 10.93 -27.00 -1.04
CA LEU A 309 10.95 -26.03 -2.14
C LEU A 309 12.22 -26.11 -2.98
N VAL A 310 13.38 -26.36 -2.38
CA VAL A 310 14.63 -26.56 -3.14
C VAL A 310 14.55 -27.80 -4.03
N MET A 311 13.82 -28.82 -3.58
CA MET A 311 13.57 -30.05 -4.35
C MET A 311 12.40 -29.93 -5.35
N ALA A 312 11.69 -28.81 -5.36
CA ALA A 312 10.51 -28.62 -6.20
C ALA A 312 10.89 -28.31 -7.66
N ASP A 313 9.95 -28.56 -8.56
CA ASP A 313 10.06 -28.12 -9.94
C ASP A 313 9.91 -26.59 -10.05
N GLU A 314 10.52 -25.98 -11.07
CA GLU A 314 10.49 -24.53 -11.29
C GLU A 314 9.05 -24.00 -11.51
N SER A 315 8.14 -24.83 -12.00
CA SER A 315 6.71 -24.49 -12.10
C SER A 315 6.04 -24.23 -10.75
N VAL A 316 6.57 -24.80 -9.65
CA VAL A 316 6.08 -24.52 -8.28
C VAL A 316 6.56 -23.16 -7.80
N ILE A 317 7.79 -22.77 -8.16
CA ILE A 317 8.35 -21.46 -7.79
C ILE A 317 7.60 -20.32 -8.50
N ASN A 318 7.18 -20.57 -9.74
CA ASN A 318 6.44 -19.60 -10.54
C ASN A 318 4.94 -19.51 -10.19
N ASP A 319 4.43 -20.43 -9.37
CA ASP A 319 3.03 -20.50 -8.96
C ASP A 319 2.90 -20.55 -7.43
N LYS A 320 2.57 -19.40 -6.82
CA LYS A 320 2.42 -19.31 -5.36
C LYS A 320 1.36 -20.26 -4.80
N ALA A 321 0.33 -20.63 -5.57
CA ALA A 321 -0.71 -21.53 -5.10
C ALA A 321 -0.16 -22.96 -4.98
N LYS A 322 0.59 -23.42 -5.99
CA LYS A 322 1.30 -24.71 -5.93
C LYS A 322 2.33 -24.74 -4.80
N ALA A 323 3.09 -23.65 -4.64
CA ALA A 323 4.05 -23.56 -3.54
C ALA A 323 3.36 -23.63 -2.18
N MET A 324 2.23 -22.95 -2.01
CA MET A 324 1.42 -22.94 -0.79
C MET A 324 0.94 -24.35 -0.43
N GLU A 325 0.44 -25.10 -1.43
CA GLU A 325 0.02 -26.49 -1.28
C GLU A 325 1.20 -27.40 -0.89
N LEU A 326 2.33 -27.31 -1.60
CA LEU A 326 3.52 -28.16 -1.37
C LEU A 326 4.07 -28.03 0.05
N ILE A 327 4.12 -26.81 0.58
CA ILE A 327 4.69 -26.52 1.90
C ILE A 327 3.65 -26.44 3.01
N HIS A 328 2.37 -26.66 2.70
CA HIS A 328 1.25 -26.60 3.66
C HIS A 328 1.24 -25.32 4.50
N VAL A 329 1.27 -24.17 3.83
CA VAL A 329 1.05 -22.86 4.46
C VAL A 329 -0.32 -22.33 4.07
N SER A 330 -0.89 -21.43 4.86
CA SER A 330 -2.26 -20.94 4.63
C SER A 330 -2.31 -19.70 3.73
N THR A 331 -1.16 -19.13 3.39
CA THR A 331 -1.08 -17.81 2.73
C THR A 331 0.03 -17.72 1.69
N THR A 332 -0.20 -16.93 0.65
CA THR A 332 0.81 -16.52 -0.33
C THR A 332 1.92 -15.65 0.28
N ARG A 333 1.63 -14.96 1.39
CA ARG A 333 2.62 -14.22 2.21
C ARG A 333 3.65 -15.15 2.83
N GLN A 334 3.18 -16.24 3.44
CA GLN A 334 4.05 -17.26 4.02
C GLN A 334 4.94 -17.88 2.94
N VAL A 335 4.39 -18.18 1.76
CA VAL A 335 5.20 -18.60 0.60
C VAL A 335 6.31 -17.61 0.28
N ALA A 336 6.02 -16.29 0.29
CA ALA A 336 7.03 -15.27 0.04
C ALA A 336 8.15 -15.27 1.09
N TYR A 337 7.86 -15.57 2.36
CA TYR A 337 8.90 -15.74 3.38
C TYR A 337 9.81 -16.94 3.10
N TYR A 338 9.25 -18.05 2.63
CA TYR A 338 10.02 -19.23 2.24
C TYR A 338 10.83 -18.98 0.96
N PHE A 339 10.30 -18.27 -0.04
CA PHE A 339 11.10 -17.88 -1.22
C PHE A 339 12.24 -16.95 -0.85
N SER A 340 12.02 -16.02 0.09
CA SER A 340 13.09 -15.19 0.64
C SER A 340 14.16 -16.04 1.35
N ALA A 341 13.78 -17.18 1.94
CA ALA A 341 14.73 -18.12 2.52
C ALA A 341 15.57 -18.85 1.49
N LEU A 342 14.97 -19.25 0.37
CA LEU A 342 15.70 -19.83 -0.75
C LEU A 342 16.69 -18.81 -1.35
N GLN A 343 16.32 -17.53 -1.43
CA GLN A 343 17.22 -16.46 -1.86
C GLN A 343 18.38 -16.27 -0.86
N PHE A 344 18.08 -16.24 0.43
CA PHE A 344 19.10 -16.16 1.48
C PHE A 344 20.12 -17.30 1.41
N LEU A 345 19.65 -18.54 1.22
CA LEU A 345 20.48 -19.74 1.09
C LEU A 345 21.06 -19.94 -0.33
N LYS A 346 20.93 -18.92 -1.19
CA LYS A 346 21.46 -18.91 -2.57
C LYS A 346 20.97 -20.08 -3.42
N TYR A 347 19.74 -20.53 -3.21
CA TYR A 347 19.07 -21.50 -4.07
C TYR A 347 18.22 -20.83 -5.15
N LEU A 348 17.70 -19.63 -4.88
CA LEU A 348 16.82 -18.91 -5.79
C LEU A 348 17.37 -17.51 -6.10
N LYS A 349 17.27 -17.08 -7.35
CA LYS A 349 17.60 -15.71 -7.77
C LYS A 349 16.44 -14.73 -7.51
N HIS A 350 16.68 -13.44 -7.71
CA HIS A 350 15.64 -12.41 -7.57
C HIS A 350 14.55 -12.52 -8.64
N ASP A 351 14.89 -13.01 -9.84
CA ASP A 351 13.97 -13.27 -10.96
C ASP A 351 13.14 -14.56 -10.79
N LYS A 352 13.24 -15.24 -9.64
CA LYS A 352 12.59 -16.50 -9.31
C LYS A 352 13.03 -17.71 -10.14
N THR A 353 14.22 -17.66 -10.73
CA THR A 353 14.86 -18.84 -11.31
C THR A 353 15.75 -19.55 -10.29
N PHE A 354 15.88 -20.87 -10.42
CA PHE A 354 16.84 -21.62 -9.61
C PHE A 354 18.29 -21.29 -10.00
N THR A 355 19.16 -21.30 -8.99
CA THR A 355 20.62 -21.14 -9.18
C THR A 355 21.27 -22.47 -9.59
N ASP A 356 22.49 -22.43 -10.12
CA ASP A 356 23.29 -23.64 -10.41
C ASP A 356 23.52 -24.48 -9.15
N ARG A 357 23.65 -23.83 -7.99
CA ARG A 357 23.69 -24.49 -6.68
C ARG A 357 22.43 -25.31 -6.45
N ALA A 358 21.24 -24.74 -6.63
CA ALA A 358 19.99 -25.49 -6.48
C ALA A 358 19.91 -26.65 -7.49
N ASN A 359 20.18 -26.38 -8.77
CA ASN A 359 20.08 -27.37 -9.84
C ASN A 359 21.00 -28.60 -9.61
N SER A 360 22.20 -28.37 -9.06
CA SER A 360 23.14 -29.46 -8.75
C SER A 360 22.74 -30.31 -7.54
N LEU A 361 21.87 -29.80 -6.65
CA LEU A 361 21.52 -30.43 -5.37
C LEU A 361 20.08 -30.92 -5.29
N MET A 362 19.15 -30.37 -6.08
CA MET A 362 17.69 -30.56 -5.95
C MET A 362 17.21 -32.02 -5.94
N LYS A 363 17.98 -32.94 -6.54
CA LYS A 363 17.66 -34.38 -6.57
C LYS A 363 18.13 -35.17 -5.34
N ASN A 364 18.94 -34.57 -4.46
CA ASN A 364 19.54 -35.25 -3.31
C ASN A 364 19.31 -34.47 -2.01
N LYS A 365 18.29 -34.90 -1.26
CA LYS A 365 17.91 -34.31 0.03
C LYS A 365 19.06 -34.24 1.04
N SER A 366 19.88 -35.29 1.14
CA SER A 366 20.99 -35.34 2.09
C SER A 366 22.06 -34.31 1.76
N LYS A 367 22.37 -34.11 0.47
CA LYS A 367 23.30 -33.05 0.03
C LYS A 367 22.76 -31.65 0.30
N ILE A 368 21.46 -31.42 0.10
CA ILE A 368 20.82 -30.13 0.45
C ILE A 368 20.95 -29.86 1.96
N ILE A 369 20.68 -30.86 2.81
CA ILE A 369 20.79 -30.72 4.27
C ILE A 369 22.21 -30.33 4.68
N ILE A 370 23.23 -30.98 4.12
CA ILE A 370 24.64 -30.69 4.41
C ILE A 370 25.00 -29.28 3.93
N ASP A 371 24.62 -28.93 2.70
CA ASP A 371 24.90 -27.59 2.14
C ASP A 371 24.24 -26.48 2.97
N ILE A 372 22.97 -26.62 3.37
CA ILE A 372 22.30 -25.66 4.27
C ILE A 372 23.05 -25.57 5.60
N TYR A 373 23.41 -26.70 6.21
CA TYR A 373 24.12 -26.72 7.49
C TYR A 373 25.44 -25.95 7.41
N ASP A 374 26.25 -26.21 6.38
CA ASP A 374 27.53 -25.54 6.18
C ASP A 374 27.35 -24.04 5.90
N GLN A 375 26.33 -23.65 5.14
CA GLN A 375 25.99 -22.25 4.92
C GLN A 375 25.63 -21.52 6.22
N LEU A 376 24.83 -22.15 7.09
CA LEU A 376 24.42 -21.55 8.36
C LEU A 376 25.57 -21.47 9.36
N LEU A 377 26.42 -22.50 9.42
CA LEU A 377 27.58 -22.51 10.31
C LEU A 377 28.59 -21.41 9.97
N ASN A 378 28.72 -21.09 8.67
CA ASN A 378 29.58 -20.02 8.16
C ASN A 378 28.90 -18.63 8.15
N ASN A 379 27.62 -18.54 8.51
CA ASN A 379 26.95 -17.26 8.65
C ASN A 379 27.23 -16.67 10.03
N ASP A 380 27.59 -15.38 10.11
CA ASP A 380 27.92 -14.75 11.39
C ASP A 380 26.80 -14.86 12.42
N MET A 381 25.55 -14.68 12.03
CA MET A 381 24.43 -14.69 12.98
C MET A 381 24.06 -16.10 13.42
N PHE A 382 23.82 -17.01 12.46
CA PHE A 382 23.43 -18.39 12.78
C PHE A 382 24.60 -19.18 13.39
N GLY A 383 25.82 -19.00 12.87
CA GLY A 383 27.03 -19.65 13.35
C GLY A 383 27.40 -19.21 14.76
N ASN A 384 27.31 -17.92 15.08
CA ASN A 384 27.57 -17.44 16.45
C ASN A 384 26.50 -17.94 17.42
N ALA A 385 25.21 -17.86 17.07
CA ALA A 385 24.13 -18.43 17.87
C ALA A 385 24.32 -19.94 18.09
N TYR A 386 24.67 -20.68 17.03
CA TYR A 386 24.94 -22.12 17.12
C TYR A 386 26.09 -22.44 18.08
N LYS A 387 27.21 -21.69 18.01
CA LYS A 387 28.36 -21.86 18.91
C LYS A 387 27.99 -21.51 20.35
N GLN A 388 27.25 -20.42 20.54
CA GLN A 388 26.86 -19.91 21.86
C GLN A 388 25.98 -20.90 22.64
N PHE A 389 25.05 -21.57 21.97
CA PHE A 389 24.10 -22.49 22.62
C PHE A 389 24.47 -23.97 22.47
N LYS A 390 25.65 -24.30 21.93
CA LYS A 390 26.05 -25.65 21.52
C LYS A 390 25.91 -26.71 22.63
N ASP A 391 26.32 -26.38 23.85
CA ASP A 391 26.30 -27.33 24.97
C ASP A 391 24.88 -27.57 25.49
N SER A 392 24.09 -26.50 25.58
CA SER A 392 22.70 -26.57 26.07
C SER A 392 21.72 -27.15 25.03
N LYS A 393 22.05 -27.02 23.74
CA LYS A 393 21.16 -27.24 22.59
C LYS A 393 19.80 -26.53 22.68
N LYS A 394 19.69 -25.49 23.51
CA LYS A 394 18.48 -24.70 23.73
C LYS A 394 18.79 -23.23 23.49
N VAL A 395 18.25 -22.68 22.40
CA VAL A 395 18.50 -21.28 22.03
C VAL A 395 17.69 -20.35 22.91
N ASN A 396 18.37 -19.44 23.61
CA ASN A 396 17.70 -18.39 24.38
C ASN A 396 17.30 -17.23 23.45
N VAL A 397 16.00 -17.10 23.19
CA VAL A 397 15.46 -16.08 22.29
C VAL A 397 15.82 -14.67 22.75
N GLU A 398 15.85 -14.38 24.04
CA GLU A 398 16.09 -13.01 24.53
C GLU A 398 17.52 -12.54 24.25
N VAL A 399 18.49 -13.47 24.32
CA VAL A 399 19.87 -13.19 23.92
C VAL A 399 19.95 -12.86 22.43
N ILE A 400 19.27 -13.63 21.58
CA ILE A 400 19.19 -13.38 20.14
C ILE A 400 18.53 -12.02 19.84
N LYS A 401 17.44 -11.67 20.54
CA LYS A 401 16.79 -10.35 20.37
C LYS A 401 17.75 -9.21 20.70
N ASN A 402 18.53 -9.35 21.77
CA ASN A 402 19.51 -8.35 22.17
C ASN A 402 20.62 -8.19 21.13
N GLU A 403 21.09 -9.28 20.52
CA GLU A 403 22.05 -9.21 19.41
C GLU A 403 21.47 -8.56 18.15
N ILE A 404 20.23 -8.87 17.80
CA ILE A 404 19.52 -8.22 16.69
C ILE A 404 19.42 -6.71 16.93
N ARG A 405 19.01 -6.29 18.13
CA ARG A 405 18.87 -4.88 18.50
C ARG A 405 20.21 -4.13 18.52
N LYS A 406 21.30 -4.79 18.95
CA LYS A 406 22.66 -4.22 18.89
C LYS A 406 23.09 -3.91 17.45
N ASN A 407 22.76 -4.80 16.52
CA ASN A 407 23.12 -4.63 15.10
C ASN A 407 22.14 -3.71 14.35
N LYS A 408 20.89 -3.59 14.81
CA LYS A 408 19.86 -2.70 14.24
C LYS A 408 18.97 -2.11 15.32
N THR A 409 19.19 -0.83 15.62
CA THR A 409 18.55 -0.11 16.73
C THR A 409 17.09 0.27 16.51
N ASN A 410 16.60 0.28 15.26
CA ASN A 410 15.26 0.83 14.92
C ASN A 410 14.22 -0.23 14.49
N LEU A 411 14.39 -1.50 14.88
CA LEU A 411 13.44 -2.55 14.53
C LEU A 411 12.29 -2.63 15.55
N ALA A 412 11.06 -2.81 15.05
CA ALA A 412 9.90 -3.09 15.90
C ALA A 412 10.06 -4.42 16.66
N ASP A 413 9.61 -4.46 17.92
CA ASP A 413 9.75 -5.62 18.80
C ASP A 413 9.15 -6.91 18.24
N SER A 414 7.99 -6.83 17.60
CA SER A 414 7.33 -7.94 16.92
C SER A 414 8.15 -8.46 15.73
N THR A 415 8.84 -7.58 15.01
CA THR A 415 9.79 -7.95 13.96
C THR A 415 11.01 -8.64 14.58
N VAL A 416 11.58 -8.08 15.65
CA VAL A 416 12.68 -8.71 16.40
C VAL A 416 12.27 -10.10 16.92
N ASN A 417 11.06 -10.25 17.45
CA ASN A 417 10.51 -11.52 17.93
C ASN A 417 10.39 -12.56 16.80
N ARG A 418 9.81 -12.19 15.65
CA ARG A 418 9.69 -13.08 14.49
C ARG A 418 11.06 -13.54 13.99
N ARG A 419 12.02 -12.64 13.93
CA ARG A 419 13.39 -12.89 13.46
C ARG A 419 14.18 -13.77 14.44
N ALA A 420 14.08 -13.49 15.74
CA ALA A 420 14.68 -14.34 16.77
C ALA A 420 14.08 -15.76 16.77
N SER A 421 12.78 -15.89 16.48
CA SER A 421 12.11 -17.18 16.32
C SER A 421 12.67 -17.99 15.14
N THR A 422 12.95 -17.36 13.99
CA THR A 422 13.63 -18.03 12.85
C THR A 422 15.01 -18.53 13.25
N ILE A 423 15.85 -17.69 13.88
CA ILE A 423 17.21 -18.08 14.28
C ILE A 423 17.16 -19.27 15.24
N LYS A 424 16.29 -19.20 16.25
CA LYS A 424 16.05 -20.32 17.17
C LYS A 424 15.70 -21.59 16.40
N ALA A 425 14.71 -21.53 15.52
CA ALA A 425 14.23 -22.71 14.80
C ALA A 425 15.33 -23.34 13.91
N TRP A 426 16.13 -22.52 13.24
CA TRP A 426 17.18 -23.01 12.35
C TRP A 426 18.40 -23.55 13.10
N VAL A 427 18.80 -22.90 14.19
CA VAL A 427 19.90 -23.37 15.05
C VAL A 427 19.50 -24.65 15.78
N GLU A 428 18.26 -24.75 16.28
CA GLU A 428 17.74 -25.99 16.85
C GLU A 428 17.69 -27.10 15.80
N TRP A 429 17.29 -26.79 14.56
CA TRP A 429 17.38 -27.73 13.45
C TRP A 429 18.82 -28.21 13.22
N MET A 430 19.83 -27.32 13.23
CA MET A 430 21.24 -27.72 13.10
C MET A 430 21.66 -28.75 14.17
N TYR A 431 21.23 -28.58 15.43
CA TYR A 431 21.52 -29.55 16.49
C TYR A 431 20.87 -30.92 16.25
N THR A 432 19.71 -30.97 15.56
CA THR A 432 19.10 -32.25 15.16
C THR A 432 19.91 -32.96 14.06
N ILE A 433 20.62 -32.19 13.23
CA ILE A 433 21.48 -32.71 12.17
C ILE A 433 22.80 -33.22 12.73
N ASP A 434 23.38 -32.60 13.75
CA ASP A 434 24.60 -33.10 14.41
C ASP A 434 24.47 -34.55 14.90
N GLY A 435 23.28 -34.90 15.43
CA GLY A 435 22.98 -36.27 15.84
C GLY A 435 22.92 -37.26 14.67
N ARG A 436 22.61 -36.79 13.46
CA ARG A 436 22.46 -37.57 12.22
C ARG A 436 23.72 -37.56 11.34
N MET A 437 24.57 -36.54 11.43
CA MET A 437 25.83 -36.46 10.67
C MET A 437 26.81 -37.58 11.05
N ARG A 438 26.72 -38.12 12.28
CA ARG A 438 27.45 -39.34 12.67
C ARG A 438 27.03 -40.59 11.88
N THR A 439 25.85 -40.58 11.26
CA THR A 439 25.27 -41.70 10.51
C THR A 439 25.28 -41.48 8.99
N ILE A 440 25.48 -40.24 8.53
CA ILE A 440 25.50 -39.86 7.10
C ILE A 440 26.93 -39.82 6.53
N LYS A 441 27.95 -39.65 7.40
CA LYS A 441 29.37 -39.72 7.05
C LYS A 441 30.00 -41.11 7.27
N SER A 442 29.26 -42.04 7.87
CA SER A 442 29.56 -43.48 7.91
C SER A 442 28.87 -44.17 6.75
#